data_AF-A0A2I1CJ08-F1
#
_entry.id   AF-A0A2I1CJ08-F1
#
_cell.length_a   1.000
_cell.length_b   1.000
_cell.length_c   1.000
_cell.angle_alpha   90.00
_cell.angle_beta   90.00
_cell.angle_gamma   90.00
#
_symmetry.space_group_name_H-M   'P 1'
#
loop_
_entity.id
_entity.type
_entity.pdbx_description
1 polymer ?
#
loop_
_entity_poly.entity_id
_entity_poly.type
_entity_poly.pdbx_seq_one_letter_code
_entity_poly.pdbx_strand_id
1 'polypeptide(L)'
;MWYASVQAEKDPAHTHRITLILCPSTLIDTWLGELTARFGDAFTILLFHSHSAHTSNYTQKALTINTLADLEAQLQQLNNHDMKTSRTIILSLYSTWAARTLSEVTKVKGKGKARQLDSTNSKDENPLMRVH
;
A
#
# COMPACT_ATOMS: atom_id res chain seq x y z
N MET A 1 -6.01 -27.61 -5.42
CA MET A 1 -4.56 -27.67 -5.13
C MET A 1 -3.85 -26.75 -6.11
N TRP A 2 -3.17 -25.69 -5.65
CA TRP A 2 -2.58 -24.65 -6.53
C TRP A 2 -1.24 -25.12 -7.11
N TYR A 3 -1.19 -25.37 -8.41
CA TYR A 3 -0.07 -26.06 -9.07
C TYR A 3 1.28 -25.33 -8.90
N ALA A 4 1.29 -24.00 -8.98
CA ALA A 4 2.54 -23.24 -8.86
C ALA A 4 3.12 -23.24 -7.44
N SER A 5 2.27 -23.29 -6.40
CA SER A 5 2.74 -23.36 -5.01
C SER A 5 3.32 -24.74 -4.68
N VAL A 6 2.80 -25.81 -5.30
CA VAL A 6 3.31 -27.17 -5.13
C VAL A 6 4.59 -27.38 -5.94
N GLN A 7 4.74 -26.72 -7.09
CA GLN A 7 6.01 -26.71 -7.82
C GLN A 7 7.09 -25.90 -7.09
N ALA A 8 6.72 -24.75 -6.53
CA ALA A 8 7.58 -23.93 -5.68
C ALA A 8 8.16 -24.71 -4.50
N GLU A 9 7.36 -25.57 -3.86
CA GLU A 9 7.79 -26.41 -2.72
C GLU A 9 8.89 -27.41 -3.10
N LYS A 10 9.04 -27.74 -4.39
CA LYS A 10 10.08 -28.64 -4.88
C LYS A 10 11.39 -27.92 -5.21
N ASP A 11 11.37 -26.59 -5.26
CA ASP A 11 12.55 -25.77 -5.49
C ASP A 11 13.01 -25.15 -4.15
N PRO A 12 14.13 -25.63 -3.57
CA PRO A 12 14.63 -25.08 -2.31
C PRO A 12 15.09 -23.62 -2.42
N ALA A 13 15.24 -23.07 -3.63
CA ALA A 13 15.51 -21.64 -3.85
C ALA A 13 14.24 -20.79 -3.93
N HIS A 14 13.05 -21.40 -3.90
CA HIS A 14 11.80 -20.65 -4.01
C HIS A 14 11.56 -19.75 -2.80
N THR A 15 11.10 -18.54 -3.06
CA THR A 15 10.69 -17.57 -2.03
C THR A 15 9.19 -17.31 -2.13
N HIS A 16 8.49 -17.62 -1.05
CA HIS A 16 7.07 -17.35 -0.91
C HIS A 16 6.83 -15.85 -0.71
N ARG A 17 5.82 -15.34 -1.40
CA ARG A 17 5.44 -13.93 -1.39
C ARG A 17 3.95 -13.80 -1.16
N ILE A 18 3.58 -12.79 -0.38
CA ILE A 18 2.19 -12.39 -0.19
C ILE A 18 1.61 -11.81 -1.47
N THR A 19 0.29 -11.84 -1.58
CA THR A 19 -0.44 -11.16 -2.66
C THR A 19 -1.12 -9.91 -2.13
N LEU A 20 -0.95 -8.78 -2.81
CA LEU A 20 -1.69 -7.54 -2.54
C LEU A 20 -2.76 -7.34 -3.62
N ILE A 21 -4.01 -7.21 -3.18
CA ILE A 21 -5.15 -6.85 -4.04
C ILE A 21 -5.61 -5.45 -3.64
N LEU A 22 -5.55 -4.53 -4.59
CA LEU A 22 -6.10 -3.19 -4.46
C LEU A 22 -7.41 -3.11 -5.24
N CYS A 23 -8.45 -2.58 -4.61
CA CYS A 23 -9.77 -2.47 -5.23
C CYS A 23 -10.44 -1.12 -4.92
N PRO A 24 -11.43 -0.71 -5.73
CA PRO A 24 -12.34 0.38 -5.39
C PRO A 24 -13.16 0.03 -4.15
N SER A 25 -13.60 1.04 -3.39
CA SER A 25 -14.42 0.85 -2.19
C SER A 25 -15.72 0.10 -2.44
N THR A 26 -16.31 0.28 -3.62
CA THR A 26 -17.56 -0.39 -4.01
C THR A 26 -17.41 -1.90 -4.22
N LEU A 27 -16.19 -2.42 -4.35
CA LEU A 27 -15.93 -3.83 -4.68
C LEU A 27 -15.28 -4.62 -3.54
N ILE A 28 -14.93 -3.98 -2.42
CA ILE A 28 -14.18 -4.66 -1.36
C ILE A 28 -14.95 -5.83 -0.75
N ASP A 29 -16.26 -5.65 -0.50
CA ASP A 29 -17.13 -6.70 0.03
C ASP A 29 -17.36 -7.81 -1.00
N THR A 30 -17.43 -7.45 -2.28
CA THR A 30 -17.55 -8.43 -3.38
C THR A 30 -16.28 -9.28 -3.48
N TRP A 31 -15.10 -8.66 -3.44
CA TRP A 31 -13.82 -9.38 -3.43
C TRP A 31 -13.69 -10.29 -2.23
N LEU A 32 -14.03 -9.81 -1.03
CA LEU A 32 -14.01 -10.62 0.18
C LEU A 32 -14.96 -11.81 0.07
N GLY A 33 -16.21 -11.57 -0.37
CA GLY A 33 -17.22 -12.62 -0.56
C GLY A 33 -16.80 -13.67 -1.58
N GLU A 34 -16.30 -13.27 -2.74
CA GLU A 34 -15.83 -14.19 -3.79
C GLU A 34 -14.61 -15.00 -3.35
N LEU A 35 -13.66 -14.38 -2.66
CA LEU A 35 -12.47 -15.08 -2.15
C LEU A 35 -12.87 -16.15 -1.13
N THR A 36 -13.72 -15.79 -0.15
CA THR A 36 -14.20 -16.75 0.84
C THR A 36 -15.08 -17.83 0.22
N ALA A 37 -15.97 -17.49 -0.72
CA ALA A 37 -16.88 -18.45 -1.34
C ALA A 37 -16.16 -19.48 -2.22
N ARG A 38 -15.13 -19.05 -2.98
CA ARG A 38 -14.41 -19.92 -3.92
C ARG A 38 -13.28 -20.70 -3.27
N PHE A 39 -12.63 -20.10 -2.29
CA PHE A 39 -11.39 -20.65 -1.73
C PHE A 39 -11.52 -21.06 -0.26
N GLY A 40 -12.63 -20.74 0.41
CA GLY A 40 -12.85 -21.07 1.82
C GLY A 40 -11.66 -20.62 2.68
N ASP A 41 -11.12 -21.57 3.44
CA ASP A 41 -9.99 -21.35 4.35
C ASP A 41 -8.61 -21.59 3.68
N ALA A 42 -8.56 -21.71 2.35
CA ALA A 42 -7.30 -21.93 1.64
C ALA A 42 -6.35 -20.73 1.70
N PHE A 43 -6.89 -19.52 1.93
CA PHE A 43 -6.14 -18.28 2.04
C PHE A 43 -6.40 -17.57 3.37
N THR A 44 -5.35 -17.00 3.95
CA THR A 44 -5.46 -16.04 5.04
C THR A 44 -5.67 -14.66 4.43
N ILE A 45 -6.85 -14.08 4.64
CA ILE A 45 -7.18 -12.75 4.11
C ILE A 45 -6.96 -11.71 5.21
N LEU A 46 -6.03 -10.79 4.98
CA LEU A 46 -5.80 -9.62 5.83
C LEU A 46 -6.52 -8.43 5.20
N LEU A 47 -7.55 -7.93 5.88
CA LEU A 47 -8.34 -6.79 5.41
C LEU A 47 -7.71 -5.49 5.92
N PHE A 48 -6.99 -4.78 5.06
CA PHE A 48 -6.37 -3.50 5.42
C PHE A 48 -7.29 -2.33 5.05
N HIS A 49 -8.10 -1.90 6.01
CA HIS A 49 -9.14 -0.90 5.82
C HIS A 49 -9.26 0.05 7.02
N SER A 50 -9.50 1.34 6.78
CA SER A 50 -9.58 2.35 7.84
C SER A 50 -10.91 2.36 8.62
N HIS A 51 -11.88 1.52 8.27
CA HIS A 51 -13.20 1.51 8.90
C HIS A 51 -13.67 0.08 9.21
N SER A 52 -13.60 -0.30 10.49
CA SER A 52 -14.20 -1.53 11.04
C SER A 52 -15.75 -1.49 11.09
N ALA A 53 -16.36 -0.33 10.80
CA ALA A 53 -17.79 -0.10 10.96
C ALA A 53 -18.69 -0.76 9.89
N HIS A 54 -18.13 -1.20 8.75
CA HIS A 54 -18.93 -1.74 7.64
C HIS A 54 -18.93 -3.27 7.53
N THR A 55 -18.17 -4.00 8.36
CA THR A 55 -18.20 -5.46 8.35
C THR A 55 -19.23 -5.97 9.36
N SER A 56 -20.38 -6.41 8.85
CA SER A 56 -21.47 -6.97 9.67
C SER A 56 -21.12 -8.35 10.27
N ASN A 57 -20.05 -8.99 9.80
CA ASN A 57 -19.61 -10.30 10.29
C ASN A 57 -18.50 -10.17 11.35
N TYR A 58 -18.79 -10.68 12.55
CA TYR A 58 -17.87 -10.73 13.70
C TYR A 58 -16.55 -11.45 13.36
N THR A 59 -16.59 -12.50 12.54
CA THR A 59 -15.41 -13.24 12.05
C THR A 59 -14.52 -12.40 11.13
N GLN A 60 -15.08 -11.43 10.42
CA GLN A 60 -14.33 -10.53 9.52
C GLN A 60 -13.62 -9.40 10.30
N LYS A 61 -14.11 -9.03 11.49
CA LYS A 61 -13.47 -8.02 12.34
C LYS A 61 -12.12 -8.47 12.89
N ALA A 62 -11.95 -9.77 13.18
CA ALA A 62 -10.69 -10.32 13.68
C ALA A 62 -9.54 -10.23 12.66
N LEU A 63 -9.86 -10.12 11.37
CA LEU A 63 -8.90 -10.03 10.26
C LEU A 63 -8.71 -8.60 9.75
N THR A 64 -9.38 -7.63 10.38
CA THR A 64 -9.31 -6.21 9.98
C THR A 64 -8.10 -5.55 10.62
N ILE A 65 -7.17 -5.12 9.79
CA ILE A 65 -5.98 -4.36 10.18
C ILE A 65 -6.27 -2.88 9.91
N ASN A 66 -6.29 -2.06 10.97
CA ASN A 66 -6.68 -0.65 10.87
C ASN A 66 -5.49 0.31 10.82
N THR A 67 -4.29 -0.13 11.21
CA THR A 67 -3.09 0.71 11.26
C THR A 67 -1.97 0.13 10.41
N LEU A 68 -1.09 0.99 9.90
CA LEU A 68 0.09 0.55 9.15
C LEU A 68 1.04 -0.25 10.05
N ALA A 69 1.21 0.16 11.32
CA ALA A 69 2.06 -0.54 12.27
C ALA A 69 1.60 -1.98 12.51
N ASP A 70 0.30 -2.21 12.62
CA ASP A 70 -0.25 -3.56 12.76
C ASP A 70 -0.02 -4.40 11.49
N LEU A 71 -0.14 -3.77 10.31
CA LEU A 71 0.17 -4.44 9.04
C LEU A 71 1.64 -4.83 8.97
N GLU A 72 2.55 -3.92 9.33
CA GLU A 72 3.99 -4.17 9.37
C GLU A 72 4.34 -5.29 10.36
N ALA A 73 3.75 -5.28 11.56
CA ALA A 73 3.95 -6.33 12.55
C ALA A 73 3.51 -7.71 12.03
N GLN A 74 2.36 -7.78 11.34
CA GLN A 74 1.89 -9.01 10.69
C GLN A 74 2.84 -9.46 9.59
N LEU A 75 3.33 -8.52 8.75
CA LEU A 75 4.28 -8.83 7.68
C LEU A 75 5.62 -9.33 8.21
N GLN A 76 6.11 -8.79 9.33
CA GLN A 76 7.36 -9.23 9.97
C GLN A 76 7.28 -10.65 10.54
N GLN A 77 6.07 -11.15 10.85
CA GLN A 77 5.87 -12.52 11.32
C GLN A 77 5.86 -13.55 10.17
N LEU A 78 5.73 -13.10 8.92
CA LEU A 78 5.70 -13.99 7.76
C LEU A 78 7.10 -14.45 7.39
N ASN A 79 7.24 -15.75 7.15
CA ASN A 79 8.48 -16.38 6.70
C ASN A 79 8.43 -16.62 5.19
N ASN A 80 9.38 -16.07 4.44
CA ASN A 80 9.48 -16.25 2.99
C ASN A 80 9.83 -17.69 2.56
N HIS A 81 10.18 -18.58 3.50
CA HIS A 81 10.34 -20.01 3.26
C HIS A 81 9.11 -20.84 3.68
N ASP A 82 8.07 -20.21 4.22
CA ASP A 82 6.81 -20.87 4.57
C ASP A 82 5.76 -20.66 3.47
N MET A 83 5.15 -21.74 3.01
CA MET A 83 4.04 -21.72 2.07
C MET A 83 2.85 -20.89 2.57
N LYS A 84 2.66 -20.76 3.89
CA LYS A 84 1.62 -19.88 4.46
C LYS A 84 1.75 -18.44 3.95
N THR A 85 2.96 -17.95 3.71
CA THR A 85 3.20 -16.60 3.17
C THR A 85 2.62 -16.44 1.77
N SER A 86 2.75 -17.47 0.91
CA SER A 86 2.10 -17.48 -0.41
C SER A 86 0.58 -17.60 -0.35
N ARG A 87 0.04 -18.02 0.78
CA ARG A 87 -1.41 -18.13 1.02
C ARG A 87 -1.97 -16.93 1.76
N THR A 88 -1.17 -15.89 2.02
CA THR A 88 -1.63 -14.66 2.63
C THR A 88 -1.97 -13.63 1.56
N ILE A 89 -3.19 -13.12 1.60
CA ILE A 89 -3.69 -12.07 0.72
C ILE A 89 -3.97 -10.83 1.55
N ILE A 90 -3.37 -9.70 1.20
CA ILE A 90 -3.78 -8.39 1.70
C ILE A 90 -4.82 -7.83 0.75
N LEU A 91 -6.02 -7.58 1.25
CA LEU A 91 -7.07 -6.89 0.52
C LEU A 91 -7.19 -5.47 1.06
N SER A 92 -7.00 -4.47 0.19
CA SER A 92 -7.08 -3.06 0.59
C SER A 92 -7.77 -2.20 -0.46
N LEU A 93 -8.22 -1.03 -0.01
CA LEU A 93 -8.70 0.02 -0.89
C LEU A 93 -7.53 0.81 -1.47
N TYR A 94 -7.66 1.25 -2.72
CA TYR A 94 -6.70 2.19 -3.31
C TYR A 94 -6.45 3.40 -2.42
N SER A 95 -7.53 4.00 -1.88
CA SER A 95 -7.44 5.19 -1.02
C SER A 95 -6.74 4.91 0.30
N THR A 96 -7.01 3.76 0.92
CA THR A 96 -6.40 3.39 2.21
C THR A 96 -4.92 3.07 2.03
N TRP A 97 -4.58 2.30 1.00
CA TRP A 97 -3.20 1.98 0.67
C TRP A 97 -2.41 3.25 0.37
N ALA A 98 -2.90 4.06 -0.57
CA ALA A 98 -2.25 5.30 -0.97
C ALA A 98 -2.03 6.25 0.23
N ALA A 99 -3.06 6.49 1.04
CA ALA A 99 -2.98 7.41 2.16
C ALA A 99 -2.01 6.96 3.27
N ARG A 100 -1.74 5.66 3.37
CA ARG A 100 -0.94 5.10 4.47
C ARG A 100 0.46 4.69 4.07
N THR A 101 0.68 4.27 2.82
CA THR A 101 1.98 3.75 2.38
C THR A 101 2.77 4.73 1.50
N LEU A 102 2.12 5.77 0.95
CA LEU A 102 2.81 6.79 0.19
C LEU A 102 3.35 7.84 1.15
N SER A 103 4.59 7.65 1.59
CA SER A 103 5.39 8.75 2.13
C SER A 103 5.94 9.56 0.96
N GLU A 104 5.79 10.89 0.97
CA GLU A 104 6.53 11.74 0.03
C GLU A 104 8.02 11.41 0.19
N VAL A 105 8.64 10.91 -0.88
CA VAL A 105 10.10 10.80 -0.96
C VAL A 105 10.63 12.23 -0.97
N THR A 106 10.86 12.79 0.21
CA THR A 106 11.59 14.04 0.35
C THR A 106 12.91 13.86 -0.36
N LYS A 107 13.07 14.60 -1.47
CA LYS A 107 14.27 14.62 -2.31
C LYS A 107 15.49 14.50 -1.41
N VAL A 108 16.26 13.43 -1.60
CA VAL A 108 17.62 13.32 -1.08
C VAL A 108 18.30 14.66 -1.40
N LYS A 109 18.79 15.32 -0.36
CA LYS A 109 19.50 16.60 -0.41
C LYS A 109 20.81 16.38 -1.17
N GLY A 110 20.70 16.24 -2.48
CA GLY A 110 21.81 16.23 -3.42
C GLY A 110 22.48 17.59 -3.31
N LYS A 111 23.63 17.59 -2.65
CA LYS A 111 24.55 18.71 -2.46
C LYS A 111 25.13 19.07 -3.84
N GLY A 112 24.31 19.70 -4.69
CA GLY A 112 24.66 20.19 -6.01
C GLY A 112 25.15 21.63 -5.91
N LYS A 113 26.45 21.78 -6.14
CA LYS A 113 27.27 23.00 -6.15
C LYS A 113 26.63 24.17 -6.91
N ALA A 114 26.86 25.36 -6.39
CA ALA A 114 26.40 26.66 -6.87
C ALA A 114 26.59 26.92 -8.38
N ARG A 115 25.62 27.61 -8.98
CA ARG A 115 25.88 28.63 -10.01
C ARG A 115 25.18 29.93 -9.59
N GLN A 116 26.00 30.82 -9.08
CA GLN A 116 25.78 32.25 -8.96
C GLN A 116 25.59 32.81 -10.37
N LEU A 117 24.44 33.43 -10.62
CA LEU A 117 24.26 34.35 -11.73
C LEU A 117 24.01 35.71 -11.10
N ASP A 118 25.11 36.41 -10.88
CA ASP A 118 25.12 37.85 -10.72
C ASP A 118 24.54 38.48 -11.99
N SER A 119 23.53 39.34 -11.82
CA SER A 119 23.20 40.39 -12.79
C SER A 119 22.55 41.54 -12.03
N THR A 120 23.45 42.34 -11.47
CA THR A 120 23.43 43.81 -11.43
C THR A 120 22.08 44.52 -11.41
N ASN A 121 21.82 45.04 -10.22
CA ASN A 121 21.00 46.19 -9.88
C ASN A 121 21.22 47.38 -10.85
N SER A 122 20.15 47.88 -11.46
CA SER A 122 20.07 49.27 -11.96
C SER A 122 18.70 49.79 -11.55
N LYS A 123 18.74 50.65 -10.52
CA LYS A 123 17.64 51.55 -10.15
C LYS A 123 17.41 52.52 -11.30
N ASP A 124 16.16 52.82 -11.58
CA ASP A 124 15.71 54.18 -11.88
C ASP A 124 14.29 54.37 -11.34
N GLU A 125 14.16 55.37 -10.46
CA GLU A 125 12.91 56.04 -10.04
C GLU A 125 12.32 56.76 -11.28
N ASN A 126 11.05 57.13 -11.48
CA ASN A 126 9.92 57.55 -10.63
C ASN A 126 8.64 57.61 -11.54
N PRO A 127 7.45 58.17 -11.18
CA PRO A 127 6.14 57.63 -11.56
C PRO A 127 5.39 58.53 -12.57
N LEU A 128 4.31 58.06 -13.18
CA LEU A 128 3.32 58.95 -13.80
C LEU A 128 1.94 58.29 -13.91
N MET A 129 0.96 58.96 -13.28
CA MET A 129 -0.47 58.72 -13.43
C MET A 129 -0.91 58.74 -14.90
N ARG A 130 -1.92 57.94 -15.26
CA ARG A 130 -3.13 58.49 -15.89
C ARG A 130 -4.32 57.53 -15.86
N VAL A 131 -5.42 58.15 -15.46
CA VAL A 131 -6.82 57.78 -15.53
C VAL A 131 -7.23 57.53 -16.98
N HIS A 132 -8.14 56.58 -17.20
CA HIS A 132 -9.32 56.78 -18.06
C HIS A 132 -10.46 55.87 -17.59
#